data_AF-A0A9Q3QPE5-F1
#
_entry.id   AF-A0A9Q3QPE5-F1
#
_cell.length_a   1.000
_cell.length_b   1.000
_cell.length_c   1.000
_cell.angle_alpha   90.00
_cell.angle_beta   90.00
_cell.angle_gamma   90.00
#
_symmetry.space_group_name_H-M   'P 1'
#
loop_
_entity.id
_entity.type
_entity.pdbx_description
1 polymer ?
#
loop_
_entity_poly.entity_id
_entity_poly.type
_entity_poly.pdbx_seq_one_letter_code
_entity_poly.pdbx_strand_id
1 'polypeptide(L)' 'MPNRWGLPTCKEAHRMLVSKMDRDLSTGERLRLRVHLFACDACTRFSHQMGFLRQAMHKLGHDDDGSSQA' A
#
# COMPACT_ATOMS: atom_id res chain seq x y z
N MET A 1 -4.83 -2.62 19.13
CA MET A 1 -5.61 -3.74 19.69
C MET A 1 -5.07 -5.02 19.05
N PRO A 2 -4.40 -5.90 19.82
CA PRO A 2 -3.67 -7.05 19.26
C PRO A 2 -4.36 -8.37 19.62
N ASN A 3 -4.80 -9.18 18.64
CA ASN A 3 -5.33 -10.50 18.98
C ASN A 3 -5.13 -11.57 17.90
N ARG A 4 -4.26 -12.54 18.24
CA ARG A 4 -4.54 -14.00 18.26
C ARG A 4 -4.39 -14.87 17.01
N TRP A 5 -3.87 -14.36 15.90
CA TRP A 5 -3.53 -15.18 14.75
C TRP A 5 -2.25 -14.59 14.16
N GLY A 6 -1.29 -15.39 13.69
CA GLY A 6 0.05 -14.99 13.20
C GLY A 6 0.08 -13.99 12.03
N LEU A 7 -0.59 -12.86 12.20
CA LEU A 7 -0.75 -11.74 11.31
C LEU A 7 0.09 -10.56 11.81
N PRO A 8 0.58 -9.74 10.89
CA PRO A 8 1.37 -8.56 11.24
C PRO A 8 0.56 -7.59 12.10
N THR A 9 1.25 -6.95 13.05
CA THR A 9 0.65 -5.87 13.84
C THR A 9 0.40 -4.64 12.97
N CYS A 10 -0.48 -3.72 13.39
CA CYS A 10 -0.72 -2.48 12.65
C CYS A 10 0.58 -1.69 12.36
N LYS A 11 1.55 -1.73 13.29
CA LYS A 11 2.87 -1.10 13.12
C LYS A 11 3.68 -1.78 12.02
N GLU A 12 3.69 -3.10 12.01
CA GLU A 12 4.36 -3.90 10.98
C GLU A 12 3.68 -3.72 9.61
N ALA A 13 2.36 -3.65 9.58
CA ALA A 13 1.57 -3.37 8.39
C ALA A 13 1.89 -1.99 7.80
N HIS A 14 1.97 -0.96 8.63
CA HIS A 14 2.40 0.37 8.20
C HIS A 14 3.83 0.36 7.67
N ARG A 15 4.75 -0.34 8.34
CA ARG A 15 6.13 -0.47 7.88
C ARG A 15 6.20 -1.16 6.52
N MET A 16 5.47 -2.25 6.33
CA MET A 16 5.33 -2.96 5.06
C MET A 16 4.71 -2.08 3.97
N LEU A 17 3.68 -1.27 4.28
CA LEU A 17 3.06 -0.33 3.33
C LEU A 17 4.06 0.74 2.87
N VAL A 18 4.81 1.33 3.78
CA VAL A 18 5.86 2.31 3.45
C VAL A 18 6.96 1.65 2.64
N SER A 19 7.42 0.47 3.08
CA SER A 19 8.42 -0.31 2.33
C SER A 19 7.94 -0.68 0.94
N LYS A 20 6.62 -0.82 0.70
CA LYS A 20 6.03 -1.08 -0.64
C LYS A 20 6.18 0.10 -1.60
N MET A 21 6.28 1.32 -1.08
CA MET A 21 6.50 2.49 -1.90
C MET A 21 7.96 2.59 -2.36
N ASP A 22 8.89 2.16 -1.51
CA ASP A 22 10.33 2.23 -1.78
C ASP A 22 10.86 0.99 -2.53
N ARG A 23 10.31 -0.20 -2.22
CA ARG A 23 10.74 -1.50 -2.76
C ARG A 23 9.54 -2.42 -3.01
N ASP A 24 9.58 -3.28 -4.04
CA ASP A 24 8.47 -4.21 -4.24
C ASP A 24 8.47 -5.27 -3.12
N LEU A 25 7.39 -5.32 -2.34
CA LEU A 25 7.20 -6.35 -1.31
C LEU A 25 7.11 -7.73 -1.95
N SER A 26 7.71 -8.72 -1.29
CA SER A 26 7.55 -10.12 -1.67
C SER A 26 6.08 -10.53 -1.62
N THR A 27 5.63 -11.36 -2.57
CA THR A 27 4.22 -11.70 -2.80
C THR A 27 3.54 -12.26 -1.55
N GLY A 28 4.30 -12.95 -0.68
CA GLY A 28 3.82 -13.49 0.60
C GLY A 28 3.54 -12.42 1.67
N GLU A 29 4.36 -11.37 1.78
CA GLU A 29 4.12 -10.25 2.69
C GLU A 29 2.92 -9.42 2.24
N ARG A 30 2.78 -9.24 0.93
CA ARG A 30 1.63 -8.57 0.31
C ARG A 30 0.31 -9.28 0.64
N LEU A 31 0.30 -10.62 0.67
CA LEU A 31 -0.88 -11.39 1.05
C LEU A 31 -1.22 -11.21 2.53
N ARG A 32 -0.23 -11.33 3.44
CA ARG A 32 -0.44 -11.12 4.89
C ARG A 32 -0.96 -9.72 5.20
N LEU A 33 -0.40 -8.71 4.54
CA LEU A 33 -0.83 -7.33 4.66
C LEU A 33 -2.29 -7.17 4.22
N ARG A 34 -2.69 -7.79 3.10
CA ARG A 34 -4.06 -7.73 2.59
C ARG A 34 -5.05 -8.34 3.59
N VAL A 35 -4.74 -9.49 4.18
CA VAL A 35 -5.59 -10.10 5.22
C VAL A 35 -5.70 -9.19 6.45
N HIS A 36 -4.60 -8.54 6.87
CA HIS A 36 -4.64 -7.58 7.98
C HIS A 36 -5.52 -6.36 7.67
N LEU A 37 -5.41 -5.82 6.46
CA LEU A 37 -6.23 -4.70 5.99
C LEU A 37 -7.73 -5.05 6.04
N PHE A 38 -8.11 -6.26 5.61
CA PHE A 38 -9.49 -6.73 5.72
C PHE A 38 -10.01 -6.78 7.17
N ALA A 39 -9.15 -7.03 8.15
CA ALA A 39 -9.52 -7.08 9.57
C ALA A 39 -9.39 -5.71 10.27
N CYS A 40 -8.68 -4.75 9.68
CA CYS A 40 -8.38 -3.45 10.28
C CYS A 40 -8.70 -2.29 9.34
N ASP A 41 -9.81 -1.61 9.62
CA ASP A 41 -10.30 -0.48 8.82
C ASP A 41 -9.31 0.71 8.82
N ALA A 42 -8.68 0.98 9.97
CA ALA A 42 -7.69 2.05 10.10
C ALA A 42 -6.50 1.88 9.13
N CYS A 43 -5.96 0.66 9.04
CA CYS A 43 -4.89 0.36 8.11
C CYS A 43 -5.38 0.36 6.65
N THR A 44 -6.63 -0.05 6.40
CA THR A 44 -7.24 -0.01 5.05
C THR A 44 -7.34 1.40 4.51
N ARG A 45 -7.84 2.34 5.33
CA ARG A 45 -7.89 3.77 4.99
C ARG A 45 -6.50 4.30 4.61
N PHE A 46 -5.49 3.96 5.38
CA PHE A 46 -4.11 4.36 5.13
C PHE A 46 -3.53 3.76 3.83
N SER A 47 -3.79 2.48 3.57
CA SER A 47 -3.38 1.83 2.32
C SER A 47 -4.04 2.47 1.09
N HIS A 48 -5.30 2.89 1.21
CA HIS A 48 -6.00 3.63 0.14
C HIS A 48 -5.36 4.99 -0.12
N GLN A 49 -5.01 5.75 0.93
CA GLN A 49 -4.33 7.04 0.80
C GLN A 49 -2.99 6.91 0.07
N MET A 50 -2.17 5.91 0.43
CA MET A 50 -0.91 5.67 -0.28
C MET A 50 -1.12 5.23 -1.73
N GLY A 51 -2.12 4.40 -2.01
CA GLY A 51 -2.47 3.99 -3.37
C GLY A 51 -2.88 5.18 -4.25
N PHE A 52 -3.67 6.09 -3.69
CA PHE A 52 -4.06 7.34 -4.34
C PHE A 52 -2.85 8.22 -4.64
N LEU A 53 -1.96 8.41 -3.65
CA LEU A 53 -0.75 9.21 -3.84
C LEU A 53 0.14 8.62 -4.94
N ARG A 54 0.32 7.29 -4.96
CA ARG A 54 1.10 6.60 -6.01
C ARG A 54 0.45 6.75 -7.39
N GLN A 55 -0.88 6.64 -7.48
CA GLN A 55 -1.58 6.82 -8.74
C GLN A 55 -1.50 8.26 -9.25
N ALA A 56 -1.61 9.25 -8.37
CA ALA A 56 -1.42 10.66 -8.71
C ALA A 56 0.00 10.93 -9.20
N MET A 57 1.04 10.47 -8.47
CA MET A 57 2.44 10.61 -8.89
C MET A 57 2.72 9.93 -10.23
N HIS A 58 2.13 8.74 -10.45
CA HIS A 58 2.29 8.03 -11.73
C HIS A 58 1.58 8.75 -12.88
N LYS A 59 0.43 9.40 -12.61
CA LYS A 59 -0.27 10.23 -13.58
C LYS A 59 0.57 11.47 -13.94
N LEU A 60 1.04 12.22 -12.94
CA LEU A 60 1.88 13.39 -13.16
C LEU A 60 3.20 13.06 -13.87
N GLY A 61 3.82 11.92 -13.56
CA GLY A 61 5.04 11.47 -14.25
C GLY A 61 4.80 11.02 -15.70
N HIS A 62 3.58 10.63 -16.06
CA HIS A 62 3.21 10.31 -17.45
C HIS A 62 2.73 11.54 -18.23
N ASP A 63 2.31 12.62 -17.57
CA ASP A 63 1.91 13.86 -18.25
C ASP A 63 3.14 14.61 -18.85
N ASP A 64 4.38 14.27 -18.49
CA ASP A 64 5.61 14.78 -19.15
C ASP A 64 5.95 14.02 -20.46
N ASP A 65 5.51 12.77 -20.60
CA ASP A 65 5.59 11.98 -21.85
C ASP A 65 4.29 12.06 -22.70
N GLY A 66 3.28 12.78 -22.21
CA GLY A 66 1.91 12.85 -22.75
C GLY A 66 1.60 14.02 -23.67
N SER A 67 2.58 14.86 -24.04
CA SER A 67 2.45 15.82 -25.16
C SER A 67 2.42 15.14 -26.54
N SER A 68 2.27 13.81 -26.59
CA SER A 68 1.84 13.08 -27.76
C SER A 68 0.92 11.93 -27.35
N GLN A 69 -0.38 12.20 -27.20
CA GLN A 69 -1.44 11.52 -27.96
C GLN A 69 -2.86 11.94 -27.51
N ALA A 70 -3.55 12.61 -28.44
CA ALA A 70 -5.00 12.84 -28.62
C ALA A 70 -5.72 13.89 -27.76
#